data_AF-A0AAV1SWG3-F1
#
_entry.id   AF-A0AAV1SWG3-F1
#
_cell.length_a   1.000
_cell.length_b   1.000
_cell.length_c   1.000
_cell.angle_alpha   90.00
_cell.angle_beta   90.00
_cell.angle_gamma   90.00
#
_symmetry.space_group_name_H-M   'P 1'
#
loop_
_entity.id
_entity.type
_entity.pdbx_description
1 polymer ?
#
loop_
_entity_poly.entity_id
_entity_poly.type
_entity_poly.pdbx_seq_one_letter_code
_entity_poly.pdbx_strand_id
1 'polypeptide(L)'
;MTDHTKPVKGSDTSGGSKPILGDFLVIAGTFFFAFSNVGEEFCVKKKGRVEVVTMLGIYGFLVSVIELYPFQRSIFELKSLEAIHWSKDIILAIAGYTLSMFLFYSVVPLVLKLSGATMFNLSILTSDMWAVVIRVFFYHQKVDWLYFLAFAIVAVGLIIYSTTGEIEDSTPTLPDRNSNAQYQVLDENAASEVRL
;
A
#
# COMPACT_ATOMS: atom_id res chain seq x y z
N MET A 1 11.13 -28.85 52.19
CA MET A 1 10.35 -27.60 52.17
C MET A 1 11.32 -26.46 51.97
N THR A 2 11.54 -26.08 50.71
CA THR A 2 12.02 -24.77 50.23
C THR A 2 11.91 -24.80 48.71
N ASP A 3 10.71 -24.48 48.24
CA ASP A 3 10.43 -24.18 46.85
C ASP A 3 11.01 -22.79 46.55
N HIS A 4 12.05 -22.74 45.70
CA HIS A 4 12.57 -21.49 45.16
C HIS A 4 12.05 -21.34 43.73
N THR A 5 10.75 -21.07 43.61
CA THR A 5 10.19 -20.44 42.41
C THR A 5 10.84 -19.07 42.23
N LYS A 6 11.91 -19.01 41.44
CA LYS A 6 12.34 -17.76 40.81
C LYS A 6 11.17 -17.27 39.95
N PRO A 7 10.73 -16.01 40.09
CA PRO A 7 9.75 -15.46 39.17
C PRO A 7 10.33 -15.54 37.75
N VAL A 8 9.54 -16.08 36.83
CA VAL A 8 9.79 -16.02 35.39
C VAL A 8 10.00 -14.55 35.06
N LYS A 9 11.25 -14.21 34.72
CA LYS A 9 11.62 -12.91 34.20
C LYS A 9 10.74 -12.68 32.97
N GLY A 10 9.81 -11.73 33.08
CA GLY A 10 8.96 -11.31 31.97
C GLY A 10 9.84 -11.07 30.76
N SER A 11 9.34 -11.52 29.60
CA SER A 11 9.91 -11.28 28.28
C SER A 11 10.62 -9.93 28.23
N ASP A 12 11.95 -9.97 28.25
CA ASP A 12 12.80 -8.86 27.82
C ASP A 12 12.55 -8.73 26.30
N THR A 13 11.41 -8.16 25.94
CA THR A 13 11.16 -7.63 24.62
C THR A 13 12.20 -6.53 24.48
N SER A 14 13.29 -6.83 23.78
CA SER A 14 14.31 -5.88 23.37
C SER A 14 13.63 -4.80 22.55
N GLY A 15 13.06 -3.80 23.24
CA GLY A 15 12.44 -2.63 22.65
C GLY A 15 13.55 -1.86 21.96
N GLY A 16 13.45 -1.75 20.64
CA GLY A 16 14.41 -1.01 19.84
C GLY A 16 14.67 0.38 20.43
N SER A 17 15.89 0.89 20.27
CA SER A 17 16.46 1.97 21.08
C SER A 17 15.65 3.29 21.10
N LYS A 18 14.64 3.47 20.22
CA LYS A 18 13.77 4.66 20.12
C LYS A 18 12.37 4.31 19.52
N PRO A 19 11.44 3.72 20.28
CA PRO A 19 10.11 3.36 19.75
C PRO A 19 9.33 4.58 19.22
N ILE A 20 9.46 5.72 19.90
CA ILE A 20 8.81 7.00 19.52
C ILE A 20 9.27 7.49 18.13
N LEU A 21 10.55 7.28 17.80
CA LEU A 21 11.05 7.65 16.47
C LEU A 21 10.46 6.73 15.40
N GLY A 22 10.27 5.45 15.72
CA GLY A 22 9.57 4.49 14.87
C GLY A 22 8.12 4.91 14.62
N ASP A 23 7.38 5.26 15.66
CA ASP A 23 5.98 5.70 15.54
C ASP A 23 5.86 6.95 14.65
N PHE A 24 6.74 7.94 14.86
CA PHE A 24 6.78 9.13 14.02
C PHE A 24 7.09 8.79 12.56
N LEU A 25 8.05 7.89 12.32
CA LEU A 25 8.45 7.48 10.97
C LEU A 25 7.33 6.72 10.25
N VAL A 26 6.57 5.89 10.98
CA VAL A 26 5.39 5.19 10.44
C VAL A 26 4.29 6.17 10.06
N ILE A 27 4.00 7.16 10.90
CA ILE A 27 3.00 8.20 10.60
C ILE A 27 3.43 9.00 9.36
N ALA A 28 4.68 9.46 9.33
CA ALA A 28 5.22 10.18 8.19
C ALA A 28 5.17 9.35 6.90
N GLY A 29 5.57 8.08 6.97
CA GLY A 29 5.51 7.16 5.83
C GLY A 29 4.09 6.94 5.31
N THR A 30 3.12 6.75 6.21
CA THR A 30 1.71 6.57 5.85
C THR A 30 1.13 7.83 5.19
N PHE A 31 1.49 9.02 5.68
CA PHE A 31 1.09 10.28 5.06
C PHE A 31 1.64 10.43 3.63
N PHE A 32 2.95 10.19 3.44
CA PHE A 32 3.55 10.25 2.10
C PHE A 32 3.00 9.19 1.15
N PHE A 33 2.70 7.98 1.65
CA PHE A 33 2.06 6.93 0.87
C PHE A 33 0.68 7.35 0.38
N ALA A 34 -0.17 7.90 1.26
CA ALA A 34 -1.47 8.41 0.88
C ALA A 34 -1.37 9.56 -0.14
N PHE A 35 -0.43 10.50 0.07
CA PHE A 35 -0.19 11.60 -0.85
C PHE A 35 0.26 11.11 -2.24
N SER A 36 1.16 10.12 -2.30
CA SER A 36 1.61 9.52 -3.57
C SER A 36 0.44 8.88 -4.32
N ASN A 37 -0.39 8.08 -3.65
CA ASN A 37 -1.50 7.38 -4.29
C ASN A 37 -2.53 8.36 -4.87
N VAL A 38 -2.86 9.43 -4.14
CA VAL A 38 -3.78 10.47 -4.61
C VAL A 38 -3.17 11.30 -5.75
N GLY A 39 -1.88 11.63 -5.64
CA GLY A 39 -1.15 12.33 -6.70
C GLY A 39 -1.07 11.52 -8.00
N GLU A 40 -0.82 10.22 -7.90
CA GLU A 40 -0.84 9.28 -9.03
C GLU A 40 -2.23 9.18 -9.65
N GLU A 41 -3.28 9.02 -8.83
CA GLU A 41 -4.67 9.02 -9.32
C GLU A 41 -4.99 10.31 -10.10
N PHE A 42 -4.63 11.47 -9.54
CA PHE A 42 -4.86 12.75 -10.20
C PHE A 42 -4.12 12.87 -11.53
N CYS A 43 -2.84 12.49 -11.56
CA CYS A 43 -2.03 12.50 -12.79
C CYS A 43 -2.57 11.54 -13.85
N VAL A 44 -2.93 10.30 -13.47
CA VAL A 44 -3.44 9.28 -14.40
C VAL A 44 -4.82 9.64 -14.97
N LYS A 45 -5.63 10.42 -14.23
CA LYS A 45 -6.92 10.92 -14.68
C LYS A 45 -6.82 12.18 -15.57
N LYS A 46 -5.81 13.05 -15.37
CA LYS A 46 -5.61 14.27 -16.18
C LYS A 46 -4.68 14.12 -17.40
N LYS A 47 -3.69 13.22 -17.37
CA LYS A 47 -2.70 13.01 -18.44
C LYS A 47 -2.83 11.62 -19.08
N GLY A 48 -2.18 11.43 -20.23
CA GLY A 48 -2.13 10.15 -20.93
C GLY A 48 -1.50 9.04 -20.07
N ARG A 49 -2.18 7.89 -19.95
CA ARG A 49 -1.75 6.73 -19.13
C ARG A 49 -0.28 6.35 -19.36
N VAL A 50 0.12 6.26 -20.63
CA VAL A 50 1.47 5.84 -21.00
C VAL A 50 2.50 6.88 -20.55
N GLU A 51 2.17 8.17 -20.63
CA GLU A 51 3.05 9.25 -20.18
C GLU A 51 3.26 9.20 -18.67
N VAL A 52 2.20 9.03 -17.89
CA VAL A 52 2.30 8.97 -16.41
C VAL A 52 3.07 7.73 -15.95
N VAL A 53 2.77 6.54 -16.51
CA VAL A 53 3.49 5.30 -16.18
C VAL A 53 4.97 5.39 -16.59
N THR A 54 5.26 5.99 -17.74
CA THR A 54 6.65 6.15 -18.21
C THR A 54 7.41 7.15 -17.34
N MET A 55 6.80 8.28 -16.99
CA MET A 55 7.41 9.26 -16.09
C MET A 55 7.63 8.66 -14.69
N LEU A 56 6.65 7.97 -14.14
CA LEU A 56 6.78 7.28 -12.84
C LEU A 56 7.89 6.23 -12.87
N GLY A 57 8.01 5.47 -13.96
CA GLY A 57 9.10 4.50 -14.15
C GLY A 57 10.48 5.15 -14.22
N ILE A 58 10.63 6.26 -14.97
CA ILE A 58 11.91 6.98 -15.10
C ILE A 58 12.29 7.63 -13.76
N TYR A 59 11.37 8.34 -13.11
CA TYR A 59 11.64 8.95 -11.80
C TYR A 59 11.87 7.89 -10.72
N GLY A 60 11.11 6.80 -10.71
CA GLY A 60 11.29 5.68 -9.79
C GLY A 60 12.65 5.01 -9.97
N PHE A 61 13.12 4.84 -11.21
CA PHE A 61 14.47 4.35 -11.49
C PHE A 61 15.54 5.31 -10.98
N LEU A 62 15.41 6.62 -11.23
CA LEU A 62 16.36 7.62 -10.76
C LEU A 62 16.45 7.67 -9.23
N VAL A 63 15.30 7.69 -8.55
CA VAL A 63 15.23 7.66 -7.08
C VAL A 63 15.84 6.37 -6.54
N SER A 64 15.49 5.22 -7.13
CA SER A 64 16.06 3.92 -6.73
C SER A 64 17.58 3.93 -6.86
N VAL A 65 18.16 4.47 -7.94
CA VAL A 65 19.61 4.58 -8.11
C VAL A 65 20.23 5.51 -7.04
N ILE A 66 19.59 6.65 -6.77
CA ILE A 66 20.09 7.63 -5.79
C ILE A 66 20.01 7.11 -4.36
N GLU A 67 18.97 6.37 -3.99
CA GLU A 67 18.78 5.77 -2.65
C GLU A 67 19.64 4.53 -2.45
N LEU A 68 19.74 3.68 -3.48
CA LEU A 68 20.56 2.47 -3.42
C LEU A 68 22.05 2.80 -3.39
N TYR A 69 22.51 3.86 -4.05
CA TYR A 69 23.93 4.23 -4.10
C TYR A 69 24.60 4.44 -2.71
N PRO A 70 24.04 5.23 -1.77
CA PRO A 70 24.59 5.37 -0.41
C PRO A 70 24.28 4.15 0.48
N PHE A 71 23.14 3.48 0.29
CA PHE A 71 22.70 2.35 1.12
C PHE A 71 23.51 1.08 0.81
N GLN A 72 23.74 0.78 -0.47
CA GLN A 72 24.62 -0.28 -0.93
C GLN A 72 26.05 -0.04 -0.42
N ARG A 73 26.51 1.21 -0.38
CA ARG A 73 27.85 1.56 0.09
C ARG A 73 28.01 1.50 1.61
N SER A 74 26.95 1.75 2.39
CA SER A 74 27.01 1.79 3.85
C SER A 74 26.59 0.48 4.54
N ILE A 75 25.69 -0.30 3.94
CA ILE A 75 25.01 -1.42 4.62
C ILE A 75 25.21 -2.76 3.89
N PHE A 76 25.58 -2.76 2.60
CA PHE A 76 25.86 -4.00 1.87
C PHE A 76 27.23 -4.54 2.22
N GLU A 77 27.33 -5.00 3.46
CA GLU A 77 28.40 -5.83 3.95
C GLU A 77 28.40 -7.11 3.11
N LEU A 78 29.29 -7.21 2.11
CA LEU A 78 29.52 -8.44 1.33
C LEU A 78 29.74 -9.67 2.24
N LYS A 79 30.13 -9.46 3.50
CA LYS A 79 30.26 -10.50 4.54
C LYS A 79 28.94 -11.08 5.02
N SER A 80 27.85 -10.32 5.01
CA SER A 80 26.54 -10.78 5.44
C SER A 80 25.88 -11.68 4.40
N LEU A 81 26.14 -11.45 3.10
CA LEU A 81 25.73 -12.35 2.02
C LEU A 81 26.56 -13.64 1.94
N GLU A 82 27.82 -13.59 2.34
CA GLU A 82 28.70 -14.76 2.39
C GLU A 82 28.30 -15.74 3.51
N ALA A 83 27.66 -15.24 4.57
CA ALA A 83 27.14 -16.05 5.68
C ALA A 83 25.77 -16.70 5.43
N ILE A 84 25.08 -16.35 4.33
CA ILE A 84 23.77 -16.94 4.01
C ILE A 84 23.97 -18.29 3.32
N HIS A 85 23.51 -19.35 3.95
CA HIS A 85 23.39 -20.65 3.31
C HIS A 85 22.33 -20.59 2.21
N TRP A 86 22.77 -20.45 0.96
CA TRP A 86 21.91 -20.44 -0.22
C TRP A 86 21.26 -21.81 -0.42
N SER A 87 20.00 -21.93 -0.02
CA SER A 87 19.14 -23.06 -0.38
C SER A 87 18.34 -22.75 -1.64
N LYS A 88 18.01 -23.79 -2.42
CA LYS A 88 17.12 -23.67 -3.58
C LYS A 88 15.78 -23.05 -3.21
N ASP A 89 15.28 -23.32 -2.01
CA ASP A 89 14.01 -22.78 -1.51
C ASP A 89 14.08 -21.26 -1.26
N ILE A 90 15.22 -20.77 -0.75
CA ILE A 90 15.44 -19.34 -0.52
C ILE A 90 15.55 -18.60 -1.84
N ILE A 91 16.29 -19.17 -2.80
CA ILE A 91 16.42 -18.60 -4.15
C ILE A 91 15.05 -18.53 -4.84
N LEU A 92 14.26 -19.60 -4.75
CA LEU A 92 12.91 -19.65 -5.31
C LEU A 92 11.99 -18.63 -4.63
N ALA A 93 12.05 -18.52 -3.30
CA ALA A 93 11.27 -17.55 -2.54
C ALA A 93 11.63 -16.10 -2.92
N ILE A 94 12.92 -15.78 -3.05
CA ILE A 94 13.40 -14.46 -3.48
C ILE A 94 12.95 -14.16 -4.92
N ALA A 95 13.06 -15.13 -5.83
CA ALA A 95 12.62 -14.97 -7.21
C ALA A 95 11.11 -14.75 -7.30
N GLY A 96 10.31 -15.54 -6.55
CA GLY A 96 8.86 -15.38 -6.48
C GLY A 96 8.44 -14.04 -5.88
N TYR A 97 9.10 -13.60 -4.81
CA TYR A 97 8.88 -12.29 -4.21
C TYR A 97 9.18 -11.16 -5.20
N THR A 98 10.33 -11.23 -5.89
CA THR A 98 10.74 -10.21 -6.86
C THR A 98 9.76 -10.12 -8.03
N LEU A 99 9.34 -11.27 -8.58
CA LEU A 99 8.34 -11.32 -9.65
C LEU A 99 6.99 -10.74 -9.18
N SER A 100 6.56 -11.10 -7.96
CA SER A 100 5.30 -10.61 -7.39
C SER A 100 5.33 -9.10 -7.17
N MET A 101 6.43 -8.57 -6.63
CA MET A 101 6.61 -7.12 -6.44
C MET A 101 6.62 -6.39 -7.79
N PHE A 102 7.31 -6.93 -8.79
CA PHE A 102 7.31 -6.36 -10.14
C PHE A 102 5.89 -6.28 -10.74
N LEU A 103 5.13 -7.36 -10.62
CA LEU A 103 3.73 -7.40 -11.08
C LEU A 103 2.86 -6.42 -10.29
N PHE A 104 3.01 -6.37 -8.96
CA PHE A 104 2.27 -5.44 -8.12
C PHE A 104 2.49 -3.99 -8.57
N TYR A 105 3.74 -3.52 -8.61
CA TYR A 105 4.05 -2.15 -9.01
C TYR A 105 3.68 -1.83 -10.46
N SER A 106 3.64 -2.82 -11.35
CA SER A 106 3.14 -2.63 -12.72
C SER A 106 1.62 -2.46 -12.78
N VAL A 107 0.89 -3.12 -11.89
CA VAL A 107 -0.59 -3.13 -11.84
C VAL A 107 -1.15 -1.95 -11.04
N VAL A 108 -0.41 -1.43 -10.04
CA VAL A 108 -0.84 -0.29 -9.20
C VAL A 108 -1.36 0.90 -10.02
N PRO A 109 -0.67 1.41 -11.05
CA PRO A 109 -1.17 2.53 -11.86
C PRO A 109 -2.48 2.20 -12.62
N LEU A 110 -2.70 0.93 -12.97
CA LEU A 110 -3.93 0.49 -13.62
C LEU A 110 -5.10 0.46 -12.64
N VAL A 111 -4.86 -0.03 -11.41
CA VAL A 111 -5.88 -0.09 -10.36
C VAL A 111 -6.24 1.32 -9.88
N LEU A 112 -5.26 2.20 -9.68
CA LEU A 112 -5.50 3.61 -9.35
C LEU A 112 -6.31 4.33 -10.44
N LYS A 113 -6.11 3.97 -11.72
CA LYS A 113 -6.93 4.51 -12.81
C LYS A 113 -8.39 4.06 -12.74
N LEU A 114 -8.61 2.77 -12.53
CA LEU A 114 -9.94 2.14 -12.64
C LEU A 114 -10.78 2.35 -11.38
N SER A 115 -10.14 2.26 -10.21
CA SER A 115 -10.80 2.20 -8.90
C SER A 115 -10.44 3.38 -7.99
N GLY A 116 -9.38 4.13 -8.28
CA GLY A 116 -8.91 5.25 -7.46
C GLY A 116 -8.08 4.84 -6.23
N ALA A 117 -7.47 5.83 -5.58
CA ALA A 117 -6.60 5.67 -4.42
C ALA A 117 -7.33 5.08 -3.22
N THR A 118 -8.62 5.40 -3.04
CA THR A 118 -9.38 4.91 -1.90
C THR A 118 -9.66 3.41 -2.02
N MET A 119 -10.21 2.95 -3.15
CA MET A 119 -10.44 1.51 -3.36
C MET A 119 -9.13 0.72 -3.35
N PHE A 120 -8.03 1.31 -3.86
CA PHE A 120 -6.71 0.70 -3.78
C PHE A 120 -6.23 0.49 -2.34
N ASN A 121 -6.35 1.50 -1.48
CA ASN A 121 -6.02 1.38 -0.05
C ASN A 121 -6.92 0.37 0.69
N LEU A 122 -8.23 0.36 0.38
CA LEU A 122 -9.14 -0.68 0.88
C LEU A 122 -8.65 -2.08 0.48
N SER A 123 -8.25 -2.26 -0.77
CA SER A 123 -7.76 -3.55 -1.28
C SER A 123 -6.51 -4.00 -0.53
N ILE A 124 -5.58 -3.10 -0.24
CA ILE A 124 -4.37 -3.44 0.55
C ILE A 124 -4.77 -3.93 1.94
N LEU A 125 -5.69 -3.23 2.60
CA LEU A 125 -6.16 -3.60 3.93
C LEU A 125 -6.83 -4.99 3.95
N THR A 126 -7.58 -5.33 2.90
CA THR A 126 -8.16 -6.68 2.76
C THR A 126 -7.12 -7.75 2.43
N SER A 127 -6.02 -7.39 1.76
CA SER A 127 -4.97 -8.34 1.36
C SER A 127 -4.27 -8.98 2.56
N ASP A 128 -4.23 -8.29 3.70
CA ASP A 128 -3.68 -8.82 4.95
C ASP A 128 -4.39 -10.09 5.43
N MET A 129 -5.63 -10.34 4.99
CA MET A 129 -6.35 -11.57 5.31
C MET A 129 -5.70 -12.80 4.66
N TRP A 130 -5.16 -12.65 3.45
CA TRP A 130 -4.46 -13.75 2.77
C TRP A 130 -3.20 -14.16 3.52
N ALA A 131 -2.48 -13.20 4.11
CA ALA A 131 -1.30 -13.50 4.92
C ALA A 131 -1.64 -14.39 6.13
N VAL A 132 -2.81 -14.18 6.75
CA VAL A 132 -3.26 -15.02 7.87
C VAL A 132 -3.78 -16.37 7.42
N VAL A 133 -4.51 -16.46 6.31
CA VAL A 133 -4.87 -17.74 5.70
C VAL A 133 -3.61 -18.57 5.45
N ILE A 134 -2.58 -17.98 4.85
CA ILE A 134 -1.30 -18.66 4.60
C ILE A 134 -0.65 -19.08 5.93
N ARG A 135 -0.59 -18.19 6.93
CA ARG A 135 -0.02 -18.50 8.25
C ARG A 135 -0.71 -19.69 8.94
N VAL A 136 -2.04 -19.77 8.88
CA VAL A 136 -2.82 -20.82 9.52
C VAL A 136 -2.73 -22.14 8.74
N PHE A 137 -2.93 -22.10 7.42
CA PHE A 137 -3.04 -23.33 6.62
C PHE A 137 -1.70 -23.90 6.16
N PHE A 138 -0.72 -23.05 5.83
CA PHE A 138 0.60 -23.52 5.37
C PHE A 138 1.57 -23.66 6.54
N TYR A 139 1.68 -22.63 7.39
CA TYR A 139 2.65 -22.62 8.49
C TYR A 139 2.13 -23.24 9.79
N HIS A 140 0.83 -23.58 9.87
CA HIS A 140 0.21 -24.19 11.06
C HIS A 140 0.49 -23.41 12.36
N GLN A 141 0.67 -22.09 12.26
CA GLN A 141 0.96 -21.23 13.39
C GLN A 141 -0.35 -20.71 14.01
N LYS A 142 -0.37 -20.65 15.35
CA LYS A 142 -1.48 -20.06 16.09
C LYS A 142 -1.50 -18.56 15.86
N VAL A 143 -2.69 -18.04 15.58
CA VAL A 143 -2.92 -16.60 15.42
C VAL A 143 -3.36 -16.04 16.77
N ASP A 144 -2.75 -14.94 17.19
CA ASP A 144 -3.12 -14.26 18.44
C ASP A 144 -4.55 -13.74 18.38
N TRP A 145 -5.28 -13.86 19.49
CA TRP A 145 -6.66 -13.37 19.61
C TRP A 145 -6.79 -11.88 19.24
N LEU A 146 -5.77 -11.09 19.54
CA LEU A 146 -5.73 -9.65 19.25
C LEU A 146 -5.85 -9.34 17.76
N TYR A 147 -5.41 -10.24 16.88
CA TYR A 147 -5.56 -10.10 15.44
C TYR A 147 -7.04 -10.09 15.02
N PHE A 148 -7.84 -11.00 15.56
CA PHE A 148 -9.28 -11.07 15.24
C PHE A 148 -10.02 -9.83 15.72
N LEU A 149 -9.61 -9.25 16.86
CA LEU A 149 -10.14 -7.98 17.35
C LEU A 149 -9.77 -6.82 16.42
N ALA A 150 -8.49 -6.71 16.03
CA ALA A 150 -8.04 -5.69 15.09
C ALA A 150 -8.76 -5.80 13.74
N PHE A 151 -8.96 -7.04 13.26
CA PHE A 151 -9.70 -7.31 12.04
C PHE A 151 -11.17 -6.89 12.14
N ALA A 152 -11.85 -7.18 13.25
CA ALA A 152 -13.22 -6.76 13.47
C ALA A 152 -13.36 -5.23 13.43
N ILE A 153 -12.43 -4.50 14.05
CA ILE A 153 -12.40 -3.03 14.03
C ILE A 153 -12.22 -2.51 12.60
N VAL A 154 -11.27 -3.10 11.86
CA VAL A 154 -11.04 -2.78 10.44
C VAL A 154 -12.29 -3.04 9.59
N ALA A 155 -12.93 -4.19 9.76
CA ALA A 155 -14.15 -4.56 9.02
C ALA A 155 -15.31 -3.60 9.32
N VAL A 156 -15.50 -3.22 10.57
CA VAL A 156 -16.51 -2.21 10.95
C VAL A 156 -16.21 -0.86 10.31
N GLY A 157 -14.95 -0.40 10.35
CA GLY A 157 -14.54 0.82 9.67
C GLY A 157 -14.81 0.77 8.16
N LEU A 158 -14.56 -0.38 7.53
CA LEU A 158 -14.83 -0.62 6.11
C LEU A 158 -16.32 -0.55 5.77
N ILE A 159 -17.16 -1.18 6.59
CA ILE A 159 -18.62 -1.18 6.41
C ILE A 159 -19.15 0.26 6.52
N ILE A 160 -18.76 1.00 7.55
CA ILE A 160 -19.17 2.40 7.74
C ILE A 160 -18.75 3.25 6.53
N TYR A 161 -17.51 3.09 6.06
CA TYR A 161 -17.03 3.80 4.87
C TYR A 161 -17.86 3.46 3.63
N SER A 162 -18.11 2.18 3.37
CA SER A 162 -18.87 1.72 2.21
C SER A 162 -20.32 2.20 2.23
N THR A 163 -20.99 2.14 3.38
CA THR A 163 -22.38 2.58 3.51
C THR A 163 -22.51 4.11 3.40
N THR A 164 -21.50 4.87 3.82
CA THR A 164 -21.53 6.34 3.70
C THR A 164 -21.51 6.80 2.23
N GLY A 165 -20.79 6.10 1.35
CA GLY A 165 -20.80 6.38 -0.10
C GLY A 165 -22.17 6.14 -0.74
N GLU A 166 -22.90 5.10 -0.32
CA GLU A 166 -24.26 4.82 -0.80
C GLU A 166 -25.29 5.84 -0.27
N ILE A 167 -25.07 6.42 0.92
CA ILE A 167 -25.96 7.43 1.52
C ILE A 167 -25.86 8.77 0.78
N GLU A 168 -24.68 9.14 0.28
CA GLU A 168 -24.49 10.37 -0.50
C GLU A 168 -25.19 10.28 -1.86
N ASP A 169 -25.16 9.12 -2.52
CA ASP A 169 -25.89 8.85 -3.77
C ASP A 169 -27.41 8.66 -3.59
N SER A 170 -27.88 8.37 -2.37
CA SER A 170 -29.32 8.16 -2.08
C SER A 170 -29.98 9.35 -1.37
N THR A 171 -29.29 10.48 -1.24
CA THR A 171 -29.97 11.75 -0.92
C THR A 171 -30.88 12.10 -2.11
N PRO A 172 -32.21 12.26 -1.93
CA PRO A 172 -33.12 12.48 -3.04
C PRO A 172 -32.80 13.82 -3.71
N THR A 173 -32.10 13.75 -4.84
CA THR A 173 -31.88 14.89 -5.72
C THR A 173 -33.22 15.29 -6.34
N LEU A 174 -33.59 16.55 -6.10
CA LEU A 174 -34.47 17.32 -6.98
C LEU A 174 -33.93 17.25 -8.43
N PRO A 175 -34.80 17.37 -9.44
CA PRO A 175 -34.69 16.61 -10.68
C PRO A 175 -33.46 16.94 -11.52
N ASP A 176 -32.88 15.87 -12.06
CA ASP A 176 -31.91 15.79 -13.15
C ASP A 176 -31.81 17.03 -14.04
N ARG A 177 -30.69 17.76 -13.89
CA ARG A 177 -30.17 18.60 -14.98
C ARG A 177 -28.73 18.22 -15.28
N ASN A 178 -28.61 17.08 -15.95
CA ASN A 178 -27.70 16.83 -17.06
C ASN A 178 -26.23 17.25 -16.85
N SER A 179 -25.52 16.56 -15.97
CA SER A 179 -24.05 16.63 -15.84
C SER A 179 -23.33 16.25 -17.14
N ASN A 180 -23.98 15.47 -18.01
CA ASN A 180 -23.41 15.06 -19.31
C ASN A 180 -23.42 16.18 -20.36
N ALA A 181 -24.38 17.12 -20.29
CA ALA A 181 -24.38 18.30 -21.16
C ALA A 181 -23.27 19.29 -20.80
N GLN A 182 -22.86 19.38 -19.54
CA GLN A 182 -21.85 20.36 -19.14
C GLN A 182 -20.45 20.00 -19.65
N TYR A 183 -20.11 18.70 -19.75
CA TYR A 183 -18.87 18.27 -20.41
C TYR A 183 -18.93 18.47 -21.92
N GLN A 184 -20.07 18.23 -22.55
CA GLN A 184 -20.24 18.38 -23.99
C GLN A 184 -20.17 19.85 -24.44
N VAL A 185 -20.74 20.77 -23.64
CA VAL A 185 -20.70 22.22 -23.91
C VAL A 185 -19.30 22.82 -23.67
N LEU A 186 -18.53 22.29 -22.72
CA LEU A 186 -17.14 22.71 -22.52
C LEU A 186 -16.23 22.28 -23.68
N ASP A 187 -16.45 21.08 -24.24
CA ASP A 187 -15.68 20.56 -25.38
C ASP A 187 -16.02 21.31 -26.69
N GLU A 188 -17.30 21.67 -26.89
CA GLU A 188 -17.74 22.43 -28.05
C GLU A 188 -17.23 23.88 -28.03
N ASN A 189 -17.21 24.52 -26.86
CA ASN A 189 -16.65 25.87 -26.70
C ASN A 189 -15.12 25.88 -26.88
N ALA A 190 -14.41 24.89 -26.33
CA ALA A 190 -12.95 24.78 -26.49
C ALA A 190 -12.53 24.51 -27.96
N ALA A 191 -13.33 23.75 -28.72
CA ALA A 191 -13.10 23.53 -30.14
C ALA A 191 -13.35 24.78 -31.01
N SER A 192 -14.18 25.71 -30.53
CA SER A 192 -14.52 26.94 -31.25
C SER A 192 -13.49 28.07 -31.06
N GLU A 193 -12.83 28.16 -29.89
CA GLU A 193 -11.79 29.17 -29.62
C GLU A 193 -10.45 28.90 -30.33
N VAL A 194 -10.22 27.66 -30.82
CA VAL A 194 -8.99 27.28 -31.53
C VAL A 194 -9.08 27.55 -33.05
N ARG A 195 -10.23 28.00 -33.55
CA ARG A 195 -10.48 28.26 -34.99
C ARG A 195 -10.57 29.73 -35.39
N LEU A 196 -10.13 30.66 -34.55
CA LEU A 196 -9.91 32.08 -34.87
C LEU A 196 -8.43 32.43 -34.74
#